data_AF-A0A932Q5D9-F1
#
_entry.id   AF-A0A932Q5D9-F1
#
_cell.length_a   1.000
_cell.length_b   1.000
_cell.length_c   1.000
_cell.angle_alpha   90.00
_cell.angle_beta   90.00
_cell.angle_gamma   90.00
#
_symmetry.space_group_name_H-M   'P 1'
#
loop_
_entity.id
_entity.type
_entity.pdbx_description
1 polymer ?
#
loop_
_entity_poly.entity_id
_entity_poly.type
_entity_poly.pdbx_seq_one_letter_code
_entity_poly.pdbx_strand_id
1 'polypeptide(L)'
;MPQILVWLVSILARGSKEVEALSAPHVVRRRWYLFVAVVLTLLLPFTYALSHTMMGWLNLSAVVELPHALWKVAYGFPSTTCGLNATSTPSCLANPDNSQLWQSRWHRGDQVAHSNRLKENLSAEYWLGVEINADQQKTAYEHEANFLVLGNLRSTFRIWVDGLQIMHGTYRDNEPTAVQLPLEWLARGKPMRIAINMVPEPGVGGNDTDVPDYLEEPPILGLSTKAGTTGWREHQYFWLMARPMAFLVLNFILGWIFFGLWRVAPEKTEYFYIALFAITFALFQMRSLGLFYLALPRKFITTMGAIVAIFNSVVGMLVGFSFARFRRELM
;
A
#
# COMPACT_ATOMS: atom_id res chain seq x y z
N MET A 1 -19.90 53.12 8.27
CA MET A 1 -19.23 51.80 8.42
C MET A 1 -19.60 51.24 9.78
N PRO A 2 -20.10 49.99 9.89
CA PRO A 2 -20.48 49.43 11.19
C PRO A 2 -19.24 49.35 12.11
N GLN A 3 -19.39 49.70 13.39
CA GLN A 3 -18.30 49.75 14.38
C GLN A 3 -17.52 48.42 14.49
N ILE A 4 -18.19 47.30 14.21
CA ILE A 4 -17.59 45.96 14.14
C ILE A 4 -16.50 45.88 13.05
N LEU A 5 -16.69 46.57 11.92
CA LEU A 5 -15.74 46.57 10.81
C LEU A 5 -14.49 47.39 11.16
N VAL A 6 -14.66 48.51 11.86
CA VAL A 6 -13.55 49.35 12.35
C VAL A 6 -12.73 48.60 13.42
N TRP A 7 -13.41 47.85 14.28
CA TRP A 7 -12.77 47.00 15.30
C TRP A 7 -12.04 45.80 14.70
N LEU A 8 -12.62 45.14 13.69
CA LEU A 8 -11.94 44.07 12.95
C LEU A 8 -10.71 44.61 12.20
N VAL A 9 -10.81 45.76 11.54
CA VAL A 9 -9.69 46.39 10.84
C VAL A 9 -8.58 46.83 11.80
N SER A 10 -8.91 47.30 13.01
CA SER A 10 -7.91 47.69 13.99
C SER A 10 -7.16 46.48 14.60
N ILE A 11 -7.82 45.32 14.73
CA ILE A 11 -7.19 44.05 15.12
C ILE A 11 -6.31 43.47 14.00
N LEU A 12 -6.64 43.78 12.74
CA LEU A 12 -5.89 43.33 11.56
C LEU A 12 -4.74 44.27 11.16
N ALA A 13 -4.66 45.48 11.72
CA ALA A 13 -3.62 46.46 11.41
C ALA A 13 -2.36 46.22 12.24
N ARG A 14 -1.24 45.93 11.56
CA ARG A 14 0.05 45.64 12.21
C ARG A 14 0.76 46.92 12.65
N GLY A 15 1.16 47.00 13.93
CA GLY A 15 1.94 48.12 14.48
C GLY A 15 3.45 47.84 14.52
N SER A 16 4.30 48.88 14.47
CA SER A 16 5.76 48.73 14.58
C SER A 16 6.20 48.10 15.91
N LYS A 17 5.57 48.47 17.02
CA LYS A 17 5.77 47.86 18.34
C LYS A 17 5.41 46.37 18.39
N GLU A 18 4.47 45.93 17.56
CA GLU A 18 4.11 44.50 17.45
C GLU A 18 5.23 43.73 16.74
N VAL A 19 5.83 44.32 15.69
CA VAL A 19 6.94 43.71 14.95
C VAL A 19 8.15 43.48 15.87
N GLU A 20 8.53 44.49 16.66
CA GLU A 20 9.60 44.38 17.66
C GLU A 20 9.28 43.35 18.75
N ALA A 21 8.04 43.30 19.21
CA ALA A 21 7.60 42.29 20.19
C ALA A 21 7.67 40.87 19.61
N LEU A 22 7.33 40.69 18.33
CA LEU A 22 7.31 39.38 17.66
C LEU A 22 8.72 38.86 17.31
N SER A 23 9.70 39.75 17.15
CA SER A 23 11.11 39.41 16.93
C SER A 23 11.91 39.27 18.24
N ALA A 24 11.30 39.58 19.39
CA ALA A 24 11.97 39.48 20.68
C ALA A 24 12.52 38.07 20.93
N PRO A 25 13.75 37.93 21.48
CA PRO A 25 14.43 36.63 21.61
C PRO A 25 13.63 35.56 22.35
N HIS A 26 12.86 35.95 23.37
CA HIS A 26 12.03 35.03 24.14
C HIS A 26 10.83 34.50 23.33
N VAL A 27 10.26 35.29 22.42
CA VAL A 27 9.17 34.86 21.51
C VAL A 27 9.71 33.90 20.47
N VAL A 28 10.87 34.22 19.88
CA VAL A 28 11.56 33.33 18.93
C VAL A 28 11.87 31.97 19.57
N ARG A 29 12.39 31.97 20.82
CA ARG A 29 12.66 30.74 21.57
C ARG A 29 11.40 29.91 21.82
N ARG A 30 10.28 30.55 22.20
CA ARG A 30 8.99 29.87 22.40
C ARG A 30 8.47 29.23 21.12
N ARG A 31 8.61 29.92 19.98
CA ARG A 31 8.22 29.39 18.66
C ARG A 31 9.06 28.19 18.24
N TRP A 32 10.35 28.21 18.55
CA TRP A 32 11.23 27.04 18.40
C TRP A 32 10.71 25.85 19.21
N TYR A 33 10.44 26.03 20.50
CA TYR A 33 9.92 24.95 21.34
C TYR A 33 8.58 24.42 20.82
N LEU A 34 7.69 25.30 20.38
CA LEU A 34 6.41 24.91 19.79
C LEU A 34 6.63 24.09 18.50
N PHE A 35 7.46 24.57 17.58
CA PHE A 35 7.74 23.87 16.32
C PHE A 35 8.36 22.49 16.58
N VAL A 36 9.38 22.42 17.44
CA VAL A 36 10.04 21.16 17.81
C VAL A 36 9.06 20.22 18.49
N ALA A 37 8.19 20.70 19.40
CA ALA A 37 7.19 19.86 20.04
C ALA A 37 6.20 19.25 19.03
N VAL A 38 5.73 20.03 18.06
CA VAL A 38 4.83 19.53 17.00
C VAL A 38 5.55 18.53 16.09
N VAL A 39 6.81 18.80 15.71
CA VAL A 39 7.64 17.87 14.94
C VAL A 39 7.87 16.56 15.70
N LEU A 40 8.18 16.61 17.00
CA LEU A 40 8.35 15.39 17.81
C LEU A 40 7.04 14.60 17.94
N THR A 41 5.90 15.30 18.04
CA THR A 41 4.57 14.66 18.04
C THR A 41 4.29 13.91 16.73
N LEU A 42 4.88 14.35 15.61
CA LEU A 42 4.82 13.62 14.33
C LEU A 42 5.83 12.48 14.29
N LEU A 43 7.11 12.79 14.56
CA LEU A 43 8.21 11.87 14.32
C LEU A 43 8.18 10.66 15.24
N LEU A 44 7.91 10.83 16.54
CA LEU A 44 7.94 9.72 17.51
C LEU A 44 6.94 8.60 17.17
N PRO A 45 5.63 8.87 16.97
CA PRO A 45 4.71 7.80 16.61
C PRO A 45 4.95 7.29 15.19
N PHE A 46 5.40 8.15 14.27
CA PHE A 46 5.74 7.73 12.90
C PHE A 46 6.90 6.74 12.88
N THR A 47 8.02 7.05 13.55
CA THR A 47 9.19 6.17 13.57
C THR A 47 8.89 4.88 14.32
N TYR A 48 8.12 4.94 15.42
CA TYR A 48 7.65 3.74 16.12
C TYR A 48 6.82 2.85 15.19
N ALA A 49 5.77 3.41 14.56
CA ALA A 49 4.89 2.63 13.72
C ALA A 49 5.62 2.09 12.47
N LEU A 50 6.45 2.92 11.82
CA LEU A 50 7.27 2.50 10.68
C LEU A 50 8.24 1.38 11.06
N SER A 51 9.00 1.53 12.15
CA SER A 51 9.95 0.49 12.58
C SER A 51 9.25 -0.81 12.96
N HIS A 52 8.13 -0.73 13.67
CA HIS A 52 7.32 -1.90 14.01
C HIS A 52 6.83 -2.65 12.76
N THR A 53 6.26 -1.93 11.80
CA THR A 53 5.75 -2.52 10.56
C THR A 53 6.89 -3.04 9.67
N MET A 54 8.00 -2.31 9.54
CA MET A 54 9.17 -2.74 8.76
C MET A 54 9.79 -4.03 9.31
N MET A 55 9.87 -4.18 10.63
CA MET A 55 10.35 -5.43 11.24
C MET A 55 9.44 -6.62 10.91
N GLY A 56 8.13 -6.39 10.80
CA GLY A 56 7.18 -7.39 10.30
C GLY A 56 7.43 -7.77 8.84
N TRP A 57 7.80 -6.78 8.00
CA TRP A 57 8.06 -7.01 6.58
C TRP A 57 9.36 -7.78 6.28
N LEU A 58 10.32 -7.80 7.20
CA LEU A 58 11.55 -8.56 7.02
C LEU A 58 11.33 -10.08 7.07
N ASN A 59 10.19 -10.53 7.59
CA ASN A 59 9.86 -11.96 7.75
C ASN A 59 8.81 -12.45 6.72
N LEU A 60 8.67 -11.77 5.57
CA LEU A 60 7.70 -12.10 4.52
C LEU A 60 8.20 -13.20 3.57
N SER A 61 8.71 -14.31 4.10
CA SER A 61 9.07 -15.47 3.27
C SER A 61 7.96 -16.51 3.29
N ALA A 62 7.67 -17.11 2.13
CA ALA A 62 6.96 -18.36 2.06
C ALA A 62 7.76 -19.44 2.80
N VAL A 63 7.05 -20.35 3.47
CA VAL A 63 7.67 -21.55 4.05
C VAL A 63 8.07 -22.50 2.92
N VAL A 64 7.24 -22.57 1.88
CA VAL A 64 7.54 -23.31 0.65
C VAL A 64 7.46 -22.32 -0.51
N GLU A 65 8.62 -21.95 -1.03
CA GLU A 65 8.73 -21.07 -2.18
C GLU A 65 8.32 -21.79 -3.47
N LEU A 66 7.56 -21.08 -4.33
CA LEU A 66 7.15 -21.53 -5.66
C LEU A 66 7.69 -20.57 -6.73
N PRO A 67 9.01 -20.55 -6.98
CA PRO A 67 9.61 -19.58 -7.90
C PRO A 67 9.03 -19.67 -9.31
N HIS A 68 9.04 -18.56 -10.05
CA HIS A 68 8.43 -18.47 -11.40
C HIS A 68 8.89 -19.56 -12.38
N ALA A 69 10.10 -20.07 -12.22
CA ALA A 69 10.64 -21.16 -13.04
C ALA A 69 9.83 -22.48 -12.91
N LEU A 70 9.16 -22.72 -11.78
CA LEU A 70 8.32 -23.91 -11.57
C LEU A 70 6.95 -23.79 -12.22
N TRP A 71 6.49 -22.57 -12.48
CA TRP A 71 5.18 -22.30 -13.07
C TRP A 71 5.22 -22.60 -14.58
N LYS A 72 4.53 -23.66 -14.98
CA LYS A 72 4.26 -24.01 -16.38
C LYS A 72 3.20 -23.09 -16.95
N VAL A 73 3.29 -22.79 -18.25
CA VAL A 73 2.34 -21.91 -18.94
C VAL A 73 1.78 -22.64 -20.15
N ALA A 74 0.48 -22.58 -20.42
CA ALA A 74 -0.13 -23.07 -21.67
C ALA A 74 -0.99 -21.98 -22.32
N TYR A 75 -0.79 -21.74 -23.61
CA TYR A 75 -1.48 -20.70 -24.38
C TYR A 75 -2.44 -21.30 -25.41
N GLY A 76 -3.54 -20.60 -25.71
CA GLY A 76 -4.45 -20.98 -26.81
C GLY A 76 -5.48 -22.05 -26.44
N PHE A 77 -5.78 -22.23 -25.15
CA PHE A 77 -6.74 -23.22 -24.65
C PHE A 77 -7.87 -22.52 -23.87
N PRO A 78 -9.08 -22.39 -24.44
CA PRO A 78 -10.19 -21.72 -23.76
C PRO A 78 -10.70 -22.51 -22.55
N SER A 79 -11.14 -21.79 -21.52
CA SER A 79 -11.53 -22.32 -20.20
C SER A 79 -12.97 -22.81 -20.08
N THR A 80 -13.76 -22.68 -21.13
CA THR A 80 -15.23 -22.89 -21.13
C THR A 80 -15.67 -24.30 -20.72
N THR A 81 -14.75 -25.26 -20.58
CA THR A 81 -15.04 -26.67 -20.34
C THR A 81 -14.73 -27.17 -18.92
N CYS A 82 -14.06 -26.39 -18.07
CA CYS A 82 -13.47 -26.93 -16.83
C CYS A 82 -14.45 -27.16 -15.66
N GLY A 83 -15.58 -26.46 -15.60
CA GLY A 83 -16.53 -26.56 -14.49
C GLY A 83 -15.91 -26.31 -13.10
N LEU A 84 -16.67 -26.61 -12.04
CA LEU A 84 -16.18 -26.53 -10.65
C LEU A 84 -15.27 -27.71 -10.28
N ASN A 85 -15.46 -28.86 -10.92
CA ASN A 85 -14.62 -30.03 -10.76
C ASN A 85 -14.09 -30.48 -12.13
N ALA A 86 -12.82 -30.19 -12.38
CA ALA A 86 -12.13 -30.50 -13.62
C ALA A 86 -11.76 -32.00 -13.73
N THR A 87 -11.80 -32.79 -12.64
CA THR A 87 -11.44 -34.22 -12.70
C THR A 87 -12.39 -35.02 -13.59
N SER A 88 -13.64 -34.55 -13.76
CA SER A 88 -14.61 -35.15 -14.67
C SER A 88 -14.46 -34.72 -16.13
N THR A 89 -13.59 -33.74 -16.42
CA THR A 89 -13.39 -33.21 -17.77
C THR A 89 -11.93 -33.39 -18.20
N PRO A 90 -11.58 -34.51 -18.88
CA PRO A 90 -10.20 -34.81 -19.25
C PRO A 90 -9.54 -33.75 -20.14
N SER A 91 -10.32 -33.03 -20.95
CA SER A 91 -9.83 -31.95 -21.81
C SER A 91 -9.52 -30.65 -21.08
N CYS A 92 -9.95 -30.51 -19.82
CA CYS A 92 -9.67 -29.33 -19.03
C CYS A 92 -8.20 -29.32 -18.57
N LEU A 93 -7.51 -28.18 -18.70
CA LEU A 93 -6.12 -28.04 -18.28
C LEU A 93 -5.93 -28.04 -16.75
N ALA A 94 -6.98 -27.74 -15.97
CA ALA A 94 -6.97 -27.90 -14.52
C ALA A 94 -7.11 -29.36 -14.07
N ASN A 95 -7.43 -30.31 -14.97
CA ASN A 95 -7.46 -31.72 -14.62
C ASN A 95 -6.02 -32.20 -14.33
N PRO A 96 -5.74 -32.79 -13.16
CA PRO A 96 -4.43 -33.33 -12.84
C PRO A 96 -3.91 -34.32 -13.89
N ASP A 97 -4.78 -35.11 -14.51
CA ASP A 97 -4.37 -36.13 -15.49
C ASP A 97 -4.12 -35.55 -16.90
N ASN A 98 -4.47 -34.28 -17.14
CA ASN A 98 -4.23 -33.64 -18.44
C ASN A 98 -2.79 -33.14 -18.55
N SER A 99 -1.97 -33.85 -19.33
CA SER A 99 -0.55 -33.55 -19.49
C SER A 99 -0.24 -32.22 -20.18
N GLN A 100 -1.18 -31.60 -20.90
CA GLN A 100 -0.89 -30.41 -21.73
C GLN A 100 -0.35 -29.22 -20.93
N LEU A 101 -0.88 -28.96 -19.73
CA LEU A 101 -0.36 -27.91 -18.85
C LEU A 101 0.89 -28.37 -18.10
N TRP A 102 0.83 -29.55 -17.47
CA TRP A 102 1.87 -30.04 -16.57
C TRP A 102 3.19 -30.38 -17.28
N GLN A 103 3.11 -30.77 -18.55
CA GLN A 103 4.27 -31.05 -19.41
C GLN A 103 4.57 -29.91 -20.38
N SER A 104 3.96 -28.74 -20.21
CA SER A 104 4.25 -27.60 -21.08
C SER A 104 5.74 -27.24 -21.04
N ARG A 105 6.30 -26.98 -22.22
CA ARG A 105 7.67 -26.49 -22.40
C ARG A 105 7.83 -25.02 -22.00
N TRP A 106 6.73 -24.28 -21.86
CA TRP A 106 6.77 -22.87 -21.51
C TRP A 106 6.70 -22.69 -20.00
N HIS A 107 7.51 -21.77 -19.49
CA HIS A 107 7.62 -21.48 -18.07
C HIS A 107 7.48 -19.99 -17.84
N ARG A 108 6.93 -19.63 -16.67
CA ARG A 108 6.73 -18.24 -16.29
C ARG A 108 8.05 -17.53 -15.99
N GLY A 109 9.08 -18.28 -15.60
CA GLY A 109 10.44 -17.77 -15.38
C GLY A 109 11.13 -17.18 -16.62
N ASP A 110 10.65 -17.47 -17.83
CA ASP A 110 11.09 -16.78 -19.05
C ASP A 110 10.26 -15.50 -19.26
N GLN A 111 10.47 -14.51 -18.39
CA GLN A 111 9.67 -13.29 -18.30
C GLN A 111 9.54 -12.57 -19.65
N VAL A 112 10.65 -12.45 -20.39
CA VAL A 112 10.69 -11.70 -21.66
C VAL A 112 9.89 -12.44 -22.72
N ALA A 113 10.13 -13.74 -22.92
CA ALA A 113 9.38 -14.47 -23.94
C ALA A 113 7.91 -14.65 -23.54
N HIS A 114 7.62 -14.79 -22.25
CA HIS A 114 6.25 -14.83 -21.74
C HIS A 114 5.50 -13.54 -22.05
N SER A 115 6.09 -12.38 -21.74
CA SER A 115 5.51 -11.07 -22.06
C SER A 115 5.30 -10.89 -23.58
N ASN A 116 6.28 -11.28 -24.40
CA ASN A 116 6.16 -11.19 -25.86
C ASN A 116 4.99 -12.04 -26.40
N ARG A 117 4.82 -13.28 -25.91
CA ARG A 117 3.70 -14.15 -26.32
C ARG A 117 2.34 -13.56 -25.93
N LEU A 118 2.25 -12.94 -24.75
CA LEU A 118 1.01 -12.27 -24.34
C LEU A 118 0.72 -11.03 -25.20
N LYS A 119 1.74 -10.27 -25.61
CA LYS A 119 1.58 -9.12 -26.51
C LYS A 119 1.10 -9.51 -27.90
N GLU A 120 1.53 -10.67 -28.41
CA GLU A 120 1.06 -11.19 -29.71
C GLU A 120 -0.46 -11.44 -29.71
N ASN A 121 -1.05 -11.73 -28.55
CA ASN A 121 -2.49 -11.95 -28.42
C ASN A 121 -3.01 -11.51 -27.05
N LEU A 122 -3.13 -10.20 -26.85
CA LEU A 122 -3.47 -9.58 -25.56
C LEU A 122 -4.82 -10.02 -24.98
N SER A 123 -5.72 -10.56 -25.78
CA SER A 123 -7.04 -11.06 -25.34
C SER A 123 -7.10 -12.58 -25.16
N ALA A 124 -6.05 -13.32 -25.50
CA ALA A 124 -6.09 -14.77 -25.41
C ALA A 124 -6.00 -15.26 -23.96
N GLU A 125 -6.89 -16.20 -23.64
CA GLU A 125 -6.80 -16.95 -22.40
C GLU A 125 -5.52 -17.80 -22.38
N TYR A 126 -4.94 -17.90 -21.20
CA TYR A 126 -3.82 -18.79 -20.93
C TYR A 126 -3.94 -19.41 -19.55
N TRP A 127 -3.09 -20.41 -19.32
CA TRP A 127 -3.10 -21.22 -18.12
C TRP A 127 -1.74 -21.21 -17.47
N LEU A 128 -1.73 -21.16 -16.15
CA LEU A 128 -0.56 -21.34 -15.30
C LEU A 128 -0.73 -22.61 -14.49
N GLY A 129 0.34 -23.37 -14.31
CA GLY A 129 0.31 -24.62 -13.56
C GLY A 129 1.56 -24.79 -12.72
N VAL A 130 1.42 -25.16 -11.45
CA VAL A 130 2.54 -25.54 -10.59
C VAL A 130 2.20 -26.82 -9.83
N GLU A 131 3.21 -27.68 -9.65
CA GLU A 131 3.12 -28.89 -8.83
C GLU A 131 3.90 -28.68 -7.53
N ILE A 132 3.25 -28.93 -6.40
CA ILE A 132 3.86 -28.94 -5.07
C ILE A 132 4.11 -30.40 -4.71
N ASN A 133 5.38 -30.79 -4.62
CA ASN A 133 5.74 -32.18 -4.35
C ASN A 133 5.40 -32.59 -2.89
N ALA A 134 5.52 -33.89 -2.60
CA ALA A 134 5.16 -34.43 -1.29
C ALA A 134 6.04 -33.88 -0.15
N ASP A 135 7.33 -33.66 -0.40
CA ASP A 135 8.26 -33.12 0.60
C ASP A 135 7.92 -31.66 0.94
N GLN A 136 7.63 -30.85 -0.07
CA GLN A 136 7.15 -29.49 0.09
C GLN A 136 5.82 -29.45 0.87
N GLN A 137 4.87 -30.33 0.57
CA GLN A 137 3.62 -30.41 1.33
C GLN A 137 3.83 -30.80 2.78
N LYS A 138 4.74 -31.74 3.04
CA LYS A 138 5.11 -32.12 4.40
C LYS A 138 5.68 -30.93 5.16
N THR A 139 6.63 -30.20 4.58
CA THR A 139 7.18 -28.97 5.17
C THR A 139 6.08 -27.93 5.41
N ALA A 140 5.19 -27.70 4.44
CA ALA A 140 4.09 -26.76 4.62
C ALA A 140 3.14 -27.19 5.75
N TYR A 141 2.83 -28.48 5.85
CA TYR A 141 1.98 -29.03 6.91
C TYR A 141 2.61 -28.85 8.30
N GLU A 142 3.90 -29.20 8.45
CA GLU A 142 4.64 -29.08 9.72
C GLU A 142 4.69 -27.64 10.26
N HIS A 143 4.62 -26.65 9.37
CA HIS A 143 4.63 -25.23 9.70
C HIS A 143 3.25 -24.58 9.67
N GLU A 144 2.16 -25.34 9.47
CA GLU A 144 0.81 -24.79 9.26
C GLU A 144 0.74 -23.73 8.15
N ALA A 145 1.58 -23.89 7.12
CA ALA A 145 1.68 -22.99 5.98
C ALA A 145 0.67 -23.35 4.88
N ASN A 146 -0.62 -23.19 5.19
CA ASN A 146 -1.71 -23.55 4.28
C ASN A 146 -2.27 -22.37 3.47
N PHE A 147 -1.61 -21.21 3.46
CA PHE A 147 -2.02 -20.08 2.63
C PHE A 147 -1.15 -20.02 1.37
N LEU A 148 -1.76 -20.25 0.21
CA LEU A 148 -1.14 -20.05 -1.08
C LEU A 148 -1.15 -18.56 -1.44
N VAL A 149 0.01 -17.92 -1.34
CA VAL A 149 0.24 -16.52 -1.73
C VAL A 149 0.66 -16.49 -3.19
N LEU A 150 -0.11 -15.80 -4.04
CA LEU A 150 0.13 -15.71 -5.48
C LEU A 150 0.60 -14.33 -5.93
N GLY A 151 -0.01 -13.25 -5.43
CA GLY A 151 0.27 -11.89 -5.91
C GLY A 151 -0.93 -11.20 -6.49
N ASN A 152 -0.67 -10.22 -7.36
CA ASN A 152 -1.72 -9.39 -7.95
C ASN A 152 -2.10 -9.94 -9.32
N LEU A 153 -3.11 -10.80 -9.36
CA LEU A 153 -3.66 -11.32 -10.62
C LEU A 153 -4.50 -10.23 -11.30
N ARG A 154 -3.89 -9.46 -12.20
CA ARG A 154 -4.51 -8.36 -12.95
C ARG A 154 -5.29 -8.89 -14.16
N SER A 155 -6.20 -9.83 -13.93
CA SER A 155 -7.11 -10.33 -14.96
C SER A 155 -8.36 -10.92 -14.32
N THR A 156 -9.32 -11.35 -15.13
CA THR A 156 -10.27 -12.34 -14.64
C THR A 156 -9.53 -13.67 -14.48
N PHE A 157 -9.70 -14.33 -13.33
CA PHE A 157 -8.97 -15.55 -13.03
C PHE A 157 -9.82 -16.59 -12.31
N ARG A 158 -9.43 -17.86 -12.46
CA ARG A 158 -10.00 -19.00 -11.75
C ARG A 158 -8.88 -19.91 -11.29
N ILE A 159 -8.96 -20.41 -10.06
CA ILE A 159 -7.92 -21.22 -9.43
C ILE A 159 -8.51 -22.58 -9.07
N TRP A 160 -7.85 -23.65 -9.50
CA TRP A 160 -8.14 -25.02 -9.14
C TRP A 160 -6.97 -25.64 -8.39
N VAL A 161 -7.28 -26.53 -7.45
CA VAL A 161 -6.32 -27.37 -6.73
C VAL A 161 -6.78 -28.81 -6.87
N ASP A 162 -5.92 -29.66 -7.41
CA ASP A 162 -6.22 -31.06 -7.75
C ASP A 162 -7.53 -31.20 -8.56
N GLY A 163 -7.79 -30.24 -9.45
CA GLY A 163 -8.99 -30.17 -10.28
C GLY A 163 -10.23 -29.58 -9.62
N LEU A 164 -10.20 -29.22 -8.33
CA LEU A 164 -11.32 -28.57 -7.64
C LEU A 164 -11.17 -27.05 -7.66
N GLN A 165 -12.17 -26.33 -8.17
CA GLN A 165 -12.14 -24.87 -8.21
C GLN A 165 -12.29 -24.32 -6.78
N ILE A 166 -11.30 -23.57 -6.31
CA ILE A 166 -11.26 -23.00 -4.95
C ILE A 166 -11.52 -21.50 -4.92
N MET A 167 -11.22 -20.79 -6.01
CA MET A 167 -11.38 -19.35 -6.09
C MET A 167 -11.65 -18.90 -7.52
N HIS A 168 -12.40 -17.81 -7.66
CA HIS A 168 -12.51 -17.03 -8.88
C HIS A 168 -12.44 -15.55 -8.52
N GLY A 169 -11.94 -14.74 -9.43
CA GLY A 169 -11.82 -13.29 -9.27
C GLY A 169 -11.84 -12.57 -10.62
N THR A 170 -11.95 -11.26 -10.57
CA THR A 170 -11.97 -10.34 -11.71
C THR A 170 -10.83 -9.34 -11.61
N TYR A 171 -10.47 -8.66 -12.69
CA TYR A 171 -9.44 -7.62 -12.65
C TYR A 171 -9.75 -6.49 -11.64
N ARG A 172 -11.04 -6.26 -11.37
CA ARG A 172 -11.50 -5.22 -10.43
C ARG A 172 -11.19 -5.57 -8.97
N ASP A 173 -10.87 -6.82 -8.70
CA ASP A 173 -10.40 -7.26 -7.41
C ASP A 173 -8.93 -6.83 -7.28
N ASN A 174 -8.72 -5.55 -6.96
CA ASN A 174 -7.38 -4.95 -6.74
C ASN A 174 -6.68 -5.48 -5.47
N GLU A 175 -7.09 -6.64 -4.97
CA GLU A 175 -6.55 -7.23 -3.75
C GLU A 175 -5.53 -8.32 -4.10
N PRO A 176 -4.38 -8.33 -3.42
CA PRO A 176 -3.43 -9.41 -3.55
C PRO A 176 -4.06 -10.77 -3.24
N THR A 177 -3.96 -11.69 -4.20
CA THR A 177 -4.55 -13.02 -4.15
C THR A 177 -3.75 -13.92 -3.21
N ALA A 178 -4.40 -14.32 -2.12
CA ALA A 178 -3.95 -15.42 -1.28
C ALA A 178 -5.13 -16.32 -0.95
N VAL A 179 -4.95 -17.63 -1.10
CA VAL A 179 -6.01 -18.62 -0.87
C VAL A 179 -5.66 -19.53 0.27
N GLN A 180 -6.58 -19.67 1.21
CA GLN A 180 -6.44 -20.66 2.28
C GLN A 180 -6.81 -22.04 1.75
N LEU A 181 -5.85 -22.96 1.79
CA LEU A 181 -6.05 -24.37 1.50
C LEU A 181 -6.43 -25.11 2.78
N PRO A 182 -7.31 -26.13 2.72
CA PRO A 182 -7.55 -27.01 3.85
C PRO A 182 -6.24 -27.70 4.26
N LEU A 183 -5.92 -27.66 5.55
CA LEU A 183 -4.65 -28.24 6.07
C LEU A 183 -4.60 -29.75 5.83
N GLU A 184 -5.77 -30.43 5.78
CA GLU A 184 -5.86 -31.86 5.48
C GLU A 184 -5.40 -32.20 4.07
N TRP A 185 -5.40 -31.24 3.14
CA TRP A 185 -4.90 -31.48 1.78
C TRP A 185 -3.39 -31.64 1.76
N LEU A 186 -2.67 -30.85 2.57
CA LEU A 186 -1.21 -30.93 2.72
C LEU A 186 -0.77 -32.23 3.43
N ALA A 187 -1.63 -32.79 4.29
CA ALA A 187 -1.36 -34.03 5.02
C ALA A 187 -1.44 -35.31 4.14
N ARG A 188 -1.92 -35.22 2.90
CA ARG A 188 -2.19 -36.41 2.05
C ARG A 188 -0.93 -37.09 1.50
N GLY A 189 0.22 -36.40 1.49
CA GLY A 189 1.49 -36.94 0.98
C GLY A 189 1.47 -37.28 -0.52
N LYS A 190 0.54 -36.70 -1.29
CA LYS A 190 0.46 -36.84 -2.76
C LYS A 190 0.75 -35.49 -3.40
N PRO A 191 1.46 -35.40 -4.53
CA PRO A 191 1.69 -34.13 -5.22
C PRO A 191 0.39 -33.37 -5.44
N MET A 192 0.42 -32.07 -5.15
CA MET A 192 -0.71 -31.16 -5.26
C MET A 192 -0.51 -30.30 -6.49
N ARG A 193 -1.51 -30.27 -7.37
CA ARG A 193 -1.45 -29.55 -8.64
C ARG A 193 -2.34 -28.33 -8.59
N ILE A 194 -1.76 -27.16 -8.80
CA ILE A 194 -2.45 -25.88 -8.79
C ILE A 194 -2.51 -25.38 -10.22
N ALA A 195 -3.72 -25.14 -10.72
CA ALA A 195 -3.95 -24.57 -12.04
C ALA A 195 -4.66 -23.22 -11.92
N ILE A 196 -4.22 -22.23 -12.69
CA ILE A 196 -4.83 -20.92 -12.77
C ILE A 196 -5.17 -20.65 -14.23
N ASN A 197 -6.43 -20.38 -14.52
CA ASN A 197 -6.81 -19.82 -15.80
C ASN A 197 -6.83 -18.31 -15.68
N MET A 198 -6.20 -17.64 -16.65
CA MET A 198 -6.13 -16.20 -16.77
C MET A 198 -6.85 -15.78 -18.03
N VAL A 199 -7.83 -14.90 -17.87
CA VAL A 199 -8.60 -14.27 -18.94
C VAL A 199 -8.27 -12.78 -18.93
N PRO A 200 -7.35 -12.32 -19.80
CA PRO A 200 -6.99 -10.90 -19.88
C PRO A 200 -8.22 -10.02 -20.15
N GLU A 201 -8.30 -8.89 -19.46
CA GLU A 201 -9.36 -7.91 -19.70
C GLU A 201 -8.91 -6.85 -20.73
N PRO A 202 -9.81 -6.37 -21.61
CA PRO A 202 -9.47 -5.34 -22.58
C PRO A 202 -8.93 -4.08 -21.89
N GLY A 203 -7.76 -3.61 -22.33
CA GLY A 203 -7.12 -2.40 -21.80
C GLY A 203 -6.13 -2.64 -20.65
N VAL A 204 -5.95 -3.89 -20.22
CA VAL A 204 -4.89 -4.27 -19.27
C VAL A 204 -3.69 -4.80 -20.07
N GLY A 205 -2.51 -4.18 -19.93
CA GLY A 205 -1.27 -4.62 -20.61
C GLY A 205 -0.78 -3.74 -21.77
N GLY A 206 -1.16 -2.46 -21.82
CA GLY A 206 -0.71 -1.52 -22.86
C GLY A 206 0.75 -1.03 -22.74
N ASN A 207 1.42 -1.27 -21.61
CA ASN A 207 2.82 -0.95 -21.41
C ASN A 207 3.66 -2.22 -21.42
N ASP A 208 4.90 -2.11 -21.93
CA ASP A 208 5.78 -3.24 -22.22
C ASP A 208 6.09 -4.17 -21.04
N THR A 209 5.80 -3.76 -19.81
CA THR A 209 6.10 -4.50 -18.56
C THR A 209 4.87 -5.02 -17.82
N ASP A 210 3.64 -4.63 -18.19
CA ASP A 210 2.44 -5.05 -17.46
C ASP A 210 1.91 -6.38 -18.02
N VAL A 211 2.36 -7.49 -17.44
CA VAL A 211 1.75 -8.80 -17.67
C VAL A 211 0.56 -9.03 -16.72
N PRO A 212 -0.58 -9.57 -17.20
CA PRO A 212 -1.79 -9.78 -16.41
C PRO A 212 -1.61 -10.74 -15.23
N ASP A 213 -0.64 -11.65 -15.28
CA ASP A 213 -0.23 -12.56 -14.19
C ASP A 213 0.98 -12.01 -13.43
N TYR A 214 0.78 -10.90 -12.74
CA TYR A 214 1.77 -10.39 -11.80
C TYR A 214 1.81 -11.27 -10.55
N LEU A 215 2.45 -12.43 -10.69
CA LEU A 215 2.83 -13.29 -9.57
C LEU A 215 3.87 -12.57 -8.72
N GLU A 216 3.81 -12.72 -7.39
CA GLU A 216 4.84 -12.19 -6.50
C GLU A 216 6.22 -12.74 -6.84
N GLU A 217 7.24 -11.99 -6.49
CA GLU A 217 8.62 -12.48 -6.57
C GLU A 217 8.95 -13.37 -5.36
N PRO A 218 9.83 -14.37 -5.51
CA PRO A 218 10.45 -15.03 -4.38
C PRO A 218 11.13 -14.00 -3.44
N PRO A 219 11.13 -14.22 -2.11
CA PRO A 219 10.70 -15.43 -1.41
C PRO A 219 9.20 -15.48 -1.05
N ILE A 220 8.37 -14.53 -1.51
CA ILE A 220 6.98 -14.39 -1.04
C ILE A 220 6.03 -15.38 -1.72
N LEU A 221 6.23 -15.63 -3.02
CA LEU A 221 5.38 -16.51 -3.83
C LEU A 221 5.47 -17.96 -3.33
N GLY A 222 4.36 -18.53 -2.86
CA GLY A 222 4.33 -19.90 -2.38
C GLY A 222 3.34 -20.16 -1.26
N LEU A 223 3.60 -21.21 -0.47
CA LEU A 223 2.81 -21.53 0.71
C LEU A 223 3.40 -20.83 1.94
N SER A 224 2.55 -20.08 2.64
CA SER A 224 2.91 -19.29 3.82
C SER A 224 1.96 -19.58 4.98
N THR A 225 2.39 -19.20 6.18
CA THR A 225 1.57 -19.28 7.38
C THR A 225 0.55 -18.15 7.39
N LYS A 226 -0.49 -18.27 8.23
CA LYS A 226 -1.45 -17.17 8.44
C LYS A 226 -0.76 -15.84 8.77
N ALA A 227 0.24 -15.88 9.66
CA ALA A 227 1.00 -14.70 10.06
C ALA A 227 1.81 -14.10 8.89
N GLY A 228 2.47 -14.95 8.10
CA GLY A 228 3.21 -14.51 6.90
C GLY A 228 2.30 -13.85 5.86
N THR A 229 1.15 -14.47 5.55
CA THR A 229 0.16 -13.90 4.63
C THR A 229 -0.45 -12.59 5.15
N THR A 230 -0.74 -12.49 6.45
CA THR A 230 -1.22 -11.22 7.05
C THR A 230 -0.17 -10.12 6.89
N GLY A 231 1.09 -10.38 7.24
CA GLY A 231 2.17 -9.39 7.07
C GLY A 231 2.38 -8.99 5.61
N TRP A 232 2.25 -9.93 4.67
CA TRP A 232 2.38 -9.65 3.25
C TRP A 232 1.23 -8.79 2.73
N ARG A 233 -0.01 -9.08 3.12
CA ARG A 233 -1.16 -8.23 2.78
C ARG A 233 -0.99 -6.82 3.32
N GLU A 234 -0.53 -6.69 4.56
CA GLU A 234 -0.24 -5.39 5.18
C GLU A 234 0.82 -4.61 4.40
N HIS A 235 1.89 -5.29 3.92
CA HIS A 235 2.90 -4.71 3.05
C HIS A 235 2.30 -4.19 1.73
N GLN A 236 1.48 -5.00 1.06
CA GLN A 236 0.83 -4.62 -0.18
C GLN A 236 -0.13 -3.44 0.02
N TYR A 237 -0.97 -3.47 1.07
CA TYR A 237 -1.86 -2.36 1.41
C TYR A 237 -1.10 -1.07 1.72
N PHE A 238 0.07 -1.16 2.36
CA PHE A 238 0.92 0.02 2.60
C PHE A 238 1.33 0.70 1.28
N TRP A 239 1.79 -0.07 0.29
CA TRP A 239 2.19 0.49 -1.01
C TRP A 239 1.01 0.99 -1.84
N LEU A 240 -0.14 0.31 -1.81
CA LEU A 240 -1.38 0.80 -2.43
C LEU A 240 -1.82 2.15 -1.82
N MET A 241 -1.54 2.36 -0.53
CA MET A 241 -1.82 3.59 0.21
C MET A 241 -0.60 4.52 0.32
N ALA A 242 0.36 4.45 -0.62
CA ALA A 242 1.54 5.31 -0.61
C ALA A 242 1.23 6.80 -0.86
N ARG A 243 0.05 7.14 -1.41
CA ARG A 243 -0.34 8.54 -1.68
C ARG A 243 -0.33 9.42 -0.41
N PRO A 244 -1.01 9.05 0.70
CA PRO A 244 -0.87 9.74 1.98
C PRO A 244 0.58 9.89 2.46
N MET A 245 1.45 8.92 2.17
CA MET A 245 2.87 8.99 2.55
C MET A 245 3.60 10.07 1.77
N ALA A 246 3.37 10.16 0.46
CA ALA A 246 3.92 11.23 -0.37
C ALA A 246 3.46 12.62 0.12
N PHE A 247 2.17 12.78 0.43
CA PHE A 247 1.67 14.04 0.97
C PHE A 247 2.19 14.35 2.37
N LEU A 248 2.37 13.35 3.23
CA LEU A 248 3.01 13.52 4.53
C LEU A 248 4.43 14.08 4.36
N VAL A 249 5.25 13.42 3.54
CA VAL A 249 6.65 13.81 3.31
C VAL A 249 6.74 15.21 2.71
N LEU A 250 5.90 15.51 1.71
CA LEU A 250 5.84 16.83 1.08
C LEU A 250 5.51 17.93 2.10
N ASN A 251 4.46 17.74 2.91
CA ASN A 251 4.06 18.73 3.91
C ASN A 251 5.08 18.85 5.04
N PHE A 252 5.75 17.75 5.41
CA PHE A 252 6.84 17.79 6.38
C PHE A 252 8.01 18.63 5.86
N ILE A 253 8.44 18.43 4.62
CA ILE A 253 9.50 19.22 3.96
C ILE A 253 9.10 20.69 3.85
N LEU A 254 7.87 20.97 3.39
CA LEU A 254 7.35 22.34 3.31
C LEU A 254 7.36 23.02 4.69
N GLY A 255 6.98 22.31 5.75
CA GLY A 255 7.04 22.81 7.11
C GLY A 255 8.45 23.27 7.51
N TRP A 256 9.48 22.47 7.19
CA TRP A 256 10.87 22.85 7.42
C TRP A 256 11.34 24.02 6.56
N ILE A 257 10.96 24.07 5.28
CA ILE A 257 11.31 25.18 4.39
C ILE A 257 10.74 26.49 4.94
N PHE A 258 9.44 26.55 5.24
CA PHE A 258 8.81 27.75 5.77
C PHE A 258 9.33 28.14 7.15
N PHE A 259 9.69 27.17 7.99
CA PHE A 259 10.34 27.44 9.27
C PHE A 259 11.75 28.03 9.08
N GLY A 260 12.51 27.54 8.10
CA GLY A 260 13.80 28.11 7.70
C GLY A 260 13.68 29.55 7.18
N LEU A 261 12.69 29.82 6.32
CA LEU A 261 12.39 31.17 5.83
C LEU A 261 12.01 32.10 6.99
N TRP A 262 11.17 31.63 7.91
CA TRP A 262 10.83 32.38 9.12
C TRP A 262 12.06 32.68 10.00
N ARG A 263 13.02 31.75 10.10
CA ARG A 263 14.24 31.97 10.89
C ARG A 263 15.08 33.13 10.34
N VAL A 264 15.11 33.31 9.02
CA VAL A 264 15.83 34.41 8.35
C VAL A 264 15.10 35.75 8.54
N ALA A 265 13.76 35.72 8.60
CA ALA A 265 12.92 36.91 8.79
C ALA A 265 11.88 36.69 9.90
N PRO A 266 12.26 36.71 11.19
CA PRO A 266 11.37 36.37 12.32
C PRO A 266 10.13 37.25 12.45
N GLU A 267 10.21 38.48 11.93
CA GLU A 267 9.12 39.43 11.82
C GLU A 267 8.03 38.98 10.83
N LYS A 268 8.32 38.11 9.87
CA LYS A 268 7.35 37.53 8.93
C LYS A 268 6.67 36.30 9.54
N THR A 269 5.79 36.55 10.50
CA THR A 269 5.07 35.51 11.26
C THR A 269 4.21 34.59 10.40
N GLU A 270 3.78 35.07 9.23
CA GLU A 270 3.09 34.30 8.21
C GLU A 270 3.85 33.02 7.85
N TYR A 271 5.18 33.08 7.68
CA TYR A 271 6.00 31.91 7.38
C TYR A 271 6.01 30.90 8.53
N PHE A 272 6.02 31.36 9.78
CA PHE A 272 5.92 30.47 10.93
C PHE A 272 4.57 29.76 10.99
N TYR A 273 3.46 30.46 10.73
CA TYR A 273 2.14 29.84 10.74
C TYR A 273 1.94 28.86 9.58
N ILE A 274 2.46 29.17 8.38
CA ILE A 274 2.46 28.24 7.25
C ILE A 274 3.30 27.01 7.59
N ALA A 275 4.45 27.18 8.26
CA ALA A 275 5.28 26.07 8.71
C ALA A 275 4.50 25.15 9.67
N LEU A 276 3.87 25.71 10.71
CA LEU A 276 3.03 24.95 11.63
C LEU A 276 1.85 24.29 10.92
N PHE A 277 1.24 24.97 9.96
CA PHE A 277 0.12 24.43 9.18
C PHE A 277 0.56 23.21 8.38
N ALA A 278 1.68 23.30 7.68
CA ALA A 278 2.23 22.20 6.90
C ALA A 278 2.58 21.00 7.79
N ILE A 279 3.26 21.19 8.94
CA ILE A 279 3.54 20.06 9.86
C ILE A 279 2.24 19.47 10.44
N THR A 280 1.24 20.29 10.76
CA THR A 280 -0.06 19.82 11.24
C THR A 280 -0.81 19.04 10.16
N PHE A 281 -0.71 19.48 8.91
CA PHE A 281 -1.28 18.76 7.79
C PHE A 281 -0.54 17.44 7.53
N ALA A 282 0.78 17.39 7.72
CA ALA A 282 1.54 16.14 7.70
C ALA A 282 1.08 15.17 8.81
N LEU A 283 0.86 15.66 10.04
CA LEU A 283 0.22 14.90 11.13
C LEU A 283 -1.18 14.38 10.74
N PHE A 284 -1.95 15.19 10.03
CA PHE A 284 -3.28 14.79 9.55
C PHE A 284 -3.20 13.71 8.46
N GLN A 285 -2.22 13.78 7.55
CA GLN A 285 -1.99 12.75 6.54
C GLN A 285 -1.46 11.45 7.16
N MET A 286 -0.65 11.56 8.22
CA MET A 286 -0.12 10.43 8.99
C MET A 286 -1.23 9.52 9.53
N ARG A 287 -2.36 10.09 9.97
CA ARG A 287 -3.58 9.35 10.37
C ARG A 287 -4.13 8.44 9.26
N SER A 288 -3.96 8.84 8.01
CA SER A 288 -4.48 8.12 6.85
C SER A 288 -3.53 7.02 6.38
N LEU A 289 -2.36 6.88 7.00
CA LEU A 289 -1.43 5.80 6.72
C LEU A 289 -1.91 4.51 7.37
N GLY A 290 -2.04 3.45 6.57
CA GLY A 290 -2.44 2.12 7.04
C GLY A 290 -1.57 1.63 8.20
N LEU A 291 -0.27 1.93 8.19
CA LEU A 291 0.69 1.53 9.23
C LEU A 291 0.30 1.98 10.65
N PHE A 292 -0.41 3.10 10.79
CA PHE A 292 -0.89 3.55 12.09
C PHE A 292 -2.01 2.65 12.62
N TYR A 293 -2.91 2.19 11.75
CA TYR A 293 -3.98 1.25 12.11
C TYR A 293 -3.46 -0.14 12.47
N LEU A 294 -2.31 -0.52 11.92
CA LEU A 294 -1.65 -1.78 12.22
C LEU A 294 -0.85 -1.72 13.53
N ALA A 295 -0.13 -0.63 13.78
CA ALA A 295 0.78 -0.53 14.91
C ALA A 295 0.16 0.03 16.19
N LEU A 296 -0.94 0.80 16.10
CA LEU A 296 -1.51 1.54 17.24
C LEU A 296 -2.98 1.18 17.52
N PRO A 297 -3.42 1.26 18.79
CA PRO A 297 -4.82 1.01 19.13
C PRO A 297 -5.77 1.97 18.41
N ARG A 298 -6.89 1.45 17.90
CA ARG A 298 -7.92 2.26 17.20
C ARG A 298 -8.37 3.48 18.01
N LYS A 299 -8.53 3.33 19.33
CA LYS A 299 -8.88 4.43 20.25
C LYS A 299 -7.85 5.56 20.20
N PHE A 300 -6.56 5.23 20.20
CA PHE A 300 -5.48 6.21 20.10
C PHE A 300 -5.56 6.99 18.78
N ILE A 301 -5.73 6.28 17.66
CA ILE A 301 -5.81 6.90 16.32
C ILE A 301 -7.02 7.84 16.22
N THR A 302 -8.19 7.43 16.74
CA THR A 302 -9.39 8.28 16.76
C THR A 302 -9.20 9.53 17.61
N THR A 303 -8.65 9.39 18.83
CA THR A 303 -8.37 10.53 19.71
C THR A 303 -7.33 11.48 19.10
N MET A 304 -6.24 10.95 18.55
CA MET A 304 -5.22 11.73 17.84
C MET A 304 -5.85 12.47 16.64
N GLY A 305 -6.71 11.80 15.87
CA GLY A 305 -7.41 12.41 14.75
C GLY A 305 -8.27 13.60 15.14
N ALA A 306 -9.01 13.50 16.25
CA ALA A 306 -9.81 14.61 16.78
C ALA A 306 -8.92 15.79 17.22
N ILE A 307 -7.84 15.52 17.96
CA ILE A 307 -6.90 16.55 18.42
C ILE A 307 -6.23 17.25 17.23
N VAL A 308 -5.74 16.50 16.25
CA VAL A 308 -5.09 17.04 15.06
C VAL A 308 -6.07 17.85 14.22
N ALA A 309 -7.34 17.43 14.10
CA ALA A 309 -8.35 18.20 13.39
C ALA A 309 -8.60 19.58 14.06
N ILE A 310 -8.74 19.62 15.38
CA ILE A 310 -8.88 20.87 16.14
C ILE A 310 -7.65 21.75 15.93
N PHE A 311 -6.44 21.17 16.06
CA PHE A 311 -5.19 21.91 15.88
C PHE A 311 -5.07 22.45 14.45
N ASN A 312 -5.43 21.66 13.44
CA ASN A 312 -5.43 22.07 12.04
C ASN A 312 -6.38 23.24 11.78
N SER A 313 -7.57 23.23 12.38
CA SER A 313 -8.53 24.35 12.29
C SER A 313 -7.97 25.62 12.94
N VAL A 314 -7.38 25.51 14.13
CA VAL A 314 -6.77 26.65 14.83
C VAL A 314 -5.61 27.24 14.03
N VAL A 315 -4.70 26.39 13.54
CA VAL A 315 -3.54 26.85 12.78
C VAL A 315 -3.96 27.40 11.41
N GLY A 316 -4.91 26.76 10.73
CA GLY A 316 -5.48 27.27 9.46
C GLY A 316 -6.13 28.64 9.63
N MET A 317 -6.86 28.85 10.73
CA MET A 317 -7.39 30.16 11.09
C MET A 317 -6.28 31.20 11.33
N LEU A 318 -5.20 30.84 12.02
CA LEU A 318 -4.04 31.72 12.22
C LEU A 318 -3.36 32.08 10.90
N VAL A 319 -3.21 31.14 9.97
CA VAL A 319 -2.70 31.38 8.62
C VAL A 319 -3.61 32.37 7.88
N GLY A 320 -4.92 32.12 7.87
CA GLY A 320 -5.90 33.00 7.24
C GLY A 320 -5.84 34.43 7.79
N PHE A 321 -5.77 34.58 9.13
CA PHE A 321 -5.59 35.88 9.76
C PHE A 321 -4.24 36.52 9.44
N SER A 322 -3.17 35.74 9.31
CA SER A 322 -1.84 36.30 8.98
C SER A 322 -1.80 36.93 7.59
N PHE A 323 -2.54 36.38 6.62
CA PHE A 323 -2.66 36.93 5.27
C PHE A 323 -3.71 38.05 5.17
N ALA A 324 -4.78 38.00 5.97
CA ALA A 324 -5.81 39.03 6.00
C ALA A 324 -5.36 40.35 6.67
N ARG A 325 -4.17 40.38 7.30
CA ARG A 325 -3.62 41.58 7.94
C ARG A 325 -3.10 42.56 6.88
N PHE A 326 -3.69 43.75 6.84
CA PHE A 326 -3.26 44.84 5.96
C PHE A 326 -2.01 45.52 6.52
N ARG A 327 -1.01 45.79 5.67
CA ARG A 327 0.07 46.71 6.02
C ARG A 327 -0.47 48.14 5.99
N ARG A 328 -0.41 48.83 7.12
CA ARG A 328 -0.81 50.24 7.23
C ARG A 328 -0.03 51.17 6.30
N GLU A 329 1.17 50.79 5.90
CA GLU A 329 2.06 51.59 5.04
C GLU A 329 1.60 51.70 3.56
N LEU A 330 0.53 50.98 3.17
CA LEU A 330 -0.04 51.02 1.83
C LEU A 330 -1.38 51.81 1.76
N MET A 331 -1.83 52.40 2.87
CA MET A 331 -3.03 53.27 2.94
C MET A 331 -2.62 54.68 3.31
#